data_AF-A0A1E5P7C9-F1
#
_entry.id   AF-A0A1E5P7C9-F1
#
_cell.length_a   1.000
_cell.length_b   1.000
_cell.length_c   1.000
_cell.angle_alpha   90.00
_cell.angle_beta   90.00
_cell.angle_gamma   90.00
#
_symmetry.space_group_name_H-M   'P 1'
#
loop_
_entity.id
_entity.type
_entity.pdbx_description
1 polymer ?
#
loop_
_entity_poly.entity_id
_entity_poly.type
_entity_poly.pdbx_seq_one_letter_code
_entity_poly.pdbx_strand_id
1 'polypeptide(L)'
;MSRTTAYRVLGPTWGVAVDLTADSEVVAAPPHAGDRVGARTWLDVAPVLDHPPADRTGLRLTPAEGGRLRQGAGLAAGAVEAVLPPGRHVVLTVHRVLFPEADFRAEGLIGAMLTWCEEEFGIDLPGGAVVFDRDADRFVHAWEEPGPVRDLARVRVVRPARDLLGHPLPVRARRGRAQGDATGRQQP
;
A
#
# COMPACT_ATOMS: atom_id res chain seq x y z
N MET A 1 2.52 13.35 10.93
CA MET A 1 1.60 14.15 10.08
C MET A 1 0.97 13.19 9.11
N SER A 2 -0.36 13.17 8.99
CA SER A 2 -1.03 12.22 8.10
C SER A 2 -0.87 12.59 6.63
N ARG A 3 -0.74 11.57 5.77
CA ARG A 3 -0.59 11.69 4.32
C ARG A 3 -1.62 10.80 3.63
N THR A 4 -2.21 11.33 2.56
CA THR A 4 -3.07 10.58 1.65
C THR A 4 -2.31 10.11 0.42
N THR A 5 -2.44 8.82 0.12
CA THR A 5 -1.88 8.16 -1.07
C THR A 5 -3.01 7.58 -1.90
N ALA A 6 -2.96 7.78 -3.21
CA ALA A 6 -3.93 7.21 -4.14
C ALA A 6 -3.36 5.98 -4.82
N TYR A 7 -4.03 4.85 -4.61
CA TYR A 7 -3.79 3.62 -5.32
C TYR A 7 -4.84 3.44 -6.42
N ARG A 8 -4.37 3.33 -7.67
CA ARG A 8 -5.23 3.12 -8.84
C ARG A 8 -4.64 2.03 -9.73
N VAL A 9 -5.46 1.04 -10.06
CA VAL A 9 -5.09 -0.02 -11.02
C VAL A 9 -6.23 -0.21 -12.00
N LEU A 10 -5.92 -0.27 -13.29
CA LEU A 10 -6.87 -0.60 -14.35
C LEU A 10 -6.55 -1.99 -14.90
N GLY A 11 -7.51 -2.89 -14.77
CA GLY A 11 -7.51 -4.21 -15.41
C GLY A 11 -8.27 -4.19 -16.75
N PRO A 12 -8.42 -5.36 -17.39
CA PRO A 12 -9.10 -5.46 -18.70
C PRO A 12 -10.59 -5.14 -18.65
N THR A 13 -11.26 -5.47 -17.55
CA THR A 13 -12.72 -5.39 -17.39
C THR A 13 -13.15 -4.34 -16.38
N TRP A 14 -12.34 -4.07 -15.36
CA TRP A 14 -12.63 -3.13 -14.28
C TRP A 14 -11.34 -2.64 -13.60
N GLY A 15 -11.46 -1.69 -12.68
CA GLY A 15 -10.33 -1.10 -11.96
C GLY A 15 -10.52 -1.07 -10.45
N VAL A 16 -9.43 -0.75 -9.74
CA VAL A 16 -9.42 -0.49 -8.31
C VAL A 16 -9.06 0.96 -8.08
N ALA A 17 -9.82 1.62 -7.21
CA ALA A 17 -9.49 2.96 -6.72
C ALA A 17 -9.62 3.04 -5.20
N VAL A 18 -8.49 3.26 -4.53
CA VAL A 18 -8.42 3.43 -3.07
C VAL A 18 -7.56 4.64 -2.74
N ASP A 19 -8.07 5.54 -1.89
CA ASP A 19 -7.26 6.55 -1.22
C ASP A 19 -7.07 6.19 0.24
N LEU A 20 -5.82 6.00 0.63
CA LEU A 20 -5.43 5.68 1.99
C LEU A 20 -4.82 6.90 2.64
N THR A 21 -5.40 7.35 3.74
CA THR A 21 -4.84 8.38 4.61
C THR A 21 -4.34 7.73 5.88
N ALA A 22 -3.05 7.82 6.12
CA ALA A 22 -2.39 7.23 7.27
C ALA A 22 -1.24 8.10 7.76
N ASP A 23 -0.75 7.84 8.97
CA ASP A 23 0.49 8.39 9.50
C ASP A 23 1.40 7.30 10.07
N SER A 24 2.64 7.70 10.38
CA SER A 24 3.59 6.88 11.11
C SER A 24 4.10 7.62 12.35
N GLU A 25 4.35 6.86 13.41
CA GLU A 25 5.01 7.35 14.62
C GLU A 25 6.15 6.39 15.03
N VAL A 26 7.36 6.93 15.18
CA VAL A 26 8.53 6.16 15.63
C VAL A 26 8.69 6.33 17.13
N VAL A 27 8.58 5.23 17.88
CA VAL A 27 8.58 5.21 19.34
C VAL A 27 9.76 4.40 19.92
N ALA A 28 10.11 4.68 21.17
CA ALA A 28 11.27 4.08 21.85
C ALA A 28 11.00 2.68 22.41
N ALA A 29 9.75 2.37 22.72
CA ALA A 29 9.33 1.12 23.35
C ALA A 29 8.20 0.47 22.54
N PRO A 30 7.97 -0.85 22.69
CA PRO A 30 6.84 -1.51 22.04
C PRO A 30 5.51 -0.80 22.36
N PRO A 31 4.72 -0.44 21.35
CA PRO A 31 3.38 0.13 21.53
C PRO A 31 2.46 -0.81 22.31
N HIS A 32 1.56 -0.23 23.11
CA HIS A 32 0.54 -0.98 23.87
C HIS A 32 -0.74 -1.25 23.06
N ALA A 33 -0.91 -0.57 21.93
CA ALA A 33 -2.08 -0.64 21.06
C ALA A 33 -1.67 -0.95 19.61
N GLY A 34 -2.65 -1.41 18.83
CA GLY A 34 -2.46 -1.85 17.45
C GLY A 34 -2.02 -3.31 17.34
N ASP A 35 -2.21 -3.87 16.16
CA ASP A 35 -1.81 -5.22 15.83
C ASP A 35 -0.34 -5.26 15.43
N ARG A 36 0.42 -6.19 16.01
CA ARG A 36 1.80 -6.41 15.61
C ARG A 36 1.85 -7.06 14.23
N VAL A 37 2.47 -6.40 13.26
CA VAL A 37 2.60 -6.88 11.86
C VAL A 37 4.05 -7.21 11.47
N GLY A 38 5.01 -6.84 12.32
CA GLY A 38 6.43 -7.15 12.18
C GLY A 38 7.12 -7.32 13.54
N ALA A 39 8.45 -7.46 13.54
CA ALA A 39 9.20 -7.53 14.80
C ALA A 39 9.15 -6.19 15.55
N ARG A 40 9.16 -5.07 14.83
CA ARG A 40 9.16 -3.70 15.36
C ARG A 40 8.15 -2.79 14.66
N THR A 41 7.14 -3.36 14.00
CA THR A 41 6.06 -2.62 13.33
C THR A 41 4.68 -3.04 13.84
N TRP A 42 3.85 -2.04 14.15
CA TRP A 42 2.45 -2.18 14.55
C TRP A 42 1.55 -1.43 13.58
N LEU A 43 0.33 -1.93 13.42
CA LEU A 43 -0.72 -1.28 12.63
C LEU A 43 -1.93 -1.02 13.52
N ASP A 44 -2.36 0.22 13.59
CA ASP A 44 -3.64 0.61 14.17
C ASP A 44 -4.65 0.95 13.07
N VAL A 45 -5.75 0.20 13.05
CA VAL A 45 -6.90 0.38 12.15
C VAL A 45 -8.18 0.67 12.92
N ALA A 46 -8.14 0.80 14.25
CA ALA A 46 -9.31 1.13 15.05
C ALA A 46 -10.05 2.38 14.52
N PRO A 47 -9.36 3.46 14.08
CA PRO A 47 -10.04 4.63 13.54
C PRO A 47 -10.95 4.33 12.36
N VAL A 48 -10.68 3.32 11.53
CA VAL A 48 -11.49 2.96 10.35
C VAL A 48 -12.40 1.76 10.56
N LEU A 49 -12.36 1.14 11.74
CA LEU A 49 -13.25 0.03 12.13
C LEU A 49 -14.40 0.52 13.03
N ASP A 50 -14.17 1.58 13.80
CA ASP A 50 -15.10 2.06 14.83
C ASP A 50 -16.15 3.07 14.32
N HIS A 51 -16.26 3.26 12.99
CA HIS A 51 -17.23 4.19 12.40
C HIS A 51 -18.68 3.65 12.41
N PRO A 52 -19.69 4.51 12.65
CA PRO A 52 -21.10 4.14 12.58
C PRO A 52 -21.50 3.61 11.19
N PRO A 53 -22.42 2.61 11.10
CA PRO A 53 -22.86 2.05 9.82
C PRO A 53 -23.48 3.05 8.83
N ALA A 54 -23.96 4.20 9.31
CA ALA A 54 -24.58 5.24 8.49
C ALA A 54 -23.58 6.32 8.02
N ASP A 55 -22.30 6.22 8.39
CA ASP A 55 -21.30 7.21 8.03
C ASP A 55 -20.91 7.09 6.54
N ARG A 56 -21.39 8.05 5.74
CA ARG A 56 -21.09 8.18 4.32
C ARG A 56 -19.89 9.09 4.04
N THR A 57 -19.20 9.58 5.06
CA THR A 57 -17.92 10.32 4.90
C THR A 57 -16.74 9.41 4.56
N GLY A 58 -17.00 8.09 4.53
CA GLY A 58 -16.30 7.14 3.70
C GLY A 58 -15.36 6.21 4.45
N LEU A 59 -15.74 5.66 5.62
CA LEU A 59 -14.74 5.11 6.56
C LEU A 59 -15.13 3.91 7.40
N ARG A 60 -15.95 3.00 6.87
CA ARG A 60 -16.16 1.73 7.54
C ARG A 60 -15.49 0.62 6.77
N LEU A 61 -14.36 0.15 7.29
CA LEU A 61 -13.87 -1.17 6.93
C LEU A 61 -14.55 -2.23 7.79
N THR A 62 -14.84 -3.38 7.19
CA THR A 62 -15.14 -4.60 7.94
C THR A 62 -13.85 -5.13 8.60
N PRO A 63 -13.95 -5.97 9.64
CA PRO A 63 -12.77 -6.63 10.20
C PRO A 63 -11.95 -7.41 9.16
N ALA A 64 -12.61 -7.99 8.15
CA ALA A 64 -11.95 -8.71 7.06
C ALA A 64 -11.12 -7.77 6.17
N GLU A 65 -11.64 -6.57 5.88
CA GLU A 65 -10.94 -5.52 5.14
C GLU A 65 -9.79 -4.91 5.95
N GLY A 66 -9.99 -4.71 7.26
CA GLY A 66 -8.89 -4.38 8.18
C GLY A 66 -7.78 -5.43 8.15
N GLY A 67 -8.14 -6.71 8.02
CA GLY A 67 -7.21 -7.81 7.80
C GLY A 67 -6.37 -7.66 6.52
N ARG A 68 -6.91 -7.06 5.45
CA ARG A 68 -6.17 -6.78 4.21
C ARG A 68 -5.16 -5.65 4.37
N LEU A 69 -5.49 -4.60 5.12
CA LEU A 69 -4.51 -3.57 5.50
C LEU A 69 -3.38 -4.18 6.34
N ARG A 70 -3.72 -5.04 7.31
CA ARG A 70 -2.76 -5.77 8.13
C ARG A 70 -1.82 -6.64 7.29
N GLN A 71 -2.37 -7.34 6.29
CA GLN A 71 -1.59 -8.13 5.34
C GLN A 71 -0.60 -7.24 4.57
N GLY A 72 -1.06 -6.10 4.01
CA GLY A 72 -0.18 -5.16 3.30
C GLY A 72 0.92 -4.56 4.19
N ALA A 73 0.58 -4.18 5.42
CA ALA A 73 1.55 -3.67 6.39
C ALA A 73 2.59 -4.74 6.77
N GLY A 74 2.17 -5.99 6.97
CA GLY A 74 3.07 -7.10 7.27
C GLY A 74 4.06 -7.39 6.14
N LEU A 75 3.63 -7.29 4.87
CA LEU A 75 4.51 -7.41 3.71
C LEU A 75 5.55 -6.28 3.65
N ALA A 76 5.20 -5.07 4.09
CA ALA A 76 6.13 -3.94 4.16
C ALA A 76 7.05 -3.97 5.38
N ALA A 77 6.67 -4.68 6.46
CA ALA A 77 7.24 -4.51 7.79
C ALA A 77 8.77 -4.67 7.80
N GLY A 78 9.31 -5.72 7.17
CA GLY A 78 10.76 -5.94 7.15
C GLY A 78 11.56 -4.78 6.50
N ALA A 79 11.04 -4.22 5.40
CA ALA A 79 11.68 -3.10 4.71
C ALA A 79 11.53 -1.78 5.48
N VAL A 80 10.37 -1.57 6.12
CA VAL A 80 10.16 -0.43 7.04
C VAL A 80 11.15 -0.52 8.20
N GLU A 81 11.24 -1.67 8.87
CA GLU A 81 12.13 -1.87 10.01
C GLU A 81 13.62 -1.70 9.66
N ALA A 82 14.01 -2.04 8.43
CA ALA A 82 15.38 -1.90 7.94
C ALA A 82 15.82 -0.43 7.81
N VAL A 83 14.90 0.51 7.61
CA VAL A 83 15.21 1.94 7.53
C VAL A 83 15.01 2.69 8.85
N LEU A 84 14.44 2.03 9.87
CA LEU A 84 14.30 2.61 11.21
C LEU A 84 15.63 2.62 11.97
N PRO A 85 15.86 3.59 12.85
CA PRO A 85 16.98 3.53 13.78
C PRO A 85 16.96 2.24 14.62
N PRO A 86 18.13 1.71 15.02
CA PRO A 86 18.21 0.53 15.87
C PRO A 86 17.43 0.68 17.17
N GLY A 87 16.72 -0.39 17.59
CA GLY A 87 15.92 -0.41 18.81
C GLY A 87 14.65 0.44 18.78
N ARG A 88 14.35 1.13 17.68
CA ARG A 88 13.09 1.86 17.52
C ARG A 88 11.98 0.97 16.97
N HIS A 89 10.77 1.32 17.36
CA HIS A 89 9.51 0.72 16.94
C HIS A 89 8.73 1.73 16.10
N VAL A 90 7.82 1.27 15.25
CA VAL A 90 6.93 2.16 14.49
C VAL A 90 5.48 1.71 14.62
N VAL A 91 4.58 2.68 14.81
CA VAL A 91 3.14 2.51 14.69
C VAL A 91 2.71 3.14 13.38
N LEU A 92 1.95 2.40 12.59
CA LEU A 92 1.27 2.89 11.40
C LEU A 92 -0.21 3.06 11.76
N THR A 93 -0.78 4.26 11.61
CA THR A 93 -2.19 4.49 11.94
C THR A 93 -2.95 4.78 10.66
N VAL A 94 -3.96 3.98 10.36
CA VAL A 94 -4.87 4.23 9.24
C VAL A 94 -6.03 5.08 9.74
N HIS A 95 -6.07 6.32 9.27
CA HIS A 95 -7.10 7.30 9.61
C HIS A 95 -8.26 7.27 8.64
N ARG A 96 -7.97 7.03 7.35
CA ARG A 96 -9.01 7.00 6.33
C ARG A 96 -8.75 6.12 5.13
N VAL A 97 -9.81 5.49 4.61
CA VAL A 97 -9.82 4.70 3.37
C VAL A 97 -11.03 5.06 2.52
N LEU A 98 -10.83 5.77 1.41
CA LEU A 98 -11.90 6.10 0.46
C LEU A 98 -11.82 5.21 -0.78
N PHE A 99 -12.96 4.76 -1.28
CA PHE A 99 -13.07 4.03 -2.53
C PHE A 99 -14.47 4.21 -3.14
N PRO A 100 -14.61 4.27 -4.48
CA PRO A 100 -15.91 4.14 -5.11
C PRO A 100 -16.44 2.72 -4.91
N GLU A 101 -17.69 2.56 -4.47
CA GLU A 101 -18.27 1.24 -4.19
C GLU A 101 -18.24 0.31 -5.42
N ALA A 102 -18.50 0.85 -6.61
CA ALA A 102 -18.46 0.10 -7.87
C ALA A 102 -17.05 -0.45 -8.20
N ASP A 103 -15.99 0.23 -7.74
CA ASP A 103 -14.59 -0.09 -8.01
C ASP A 103 -13.89 -0.70 -6.80
N PHE A 104 -14.64 -0.99 -5.72
CA PHE A 104 -14.06 -1.51 -4.49
C PHE A 104 -13.74 -2.99 -4.61
N ARG A 105 -12.50 -3.33 -4.29
CA ARG A 105 -12.07 -4.69 -4.01
C ARG A 105 -11.09 -4.69 -2.84
N ALA A 106 -11.23 -5.68 -1.98
CA ALA A 106 -10.44 -5.80 -0.76
C ALA A 106 -8.93 -5.96 -1.05
N GLU A 107 -8.55 -6.51 -2.20
CA GLU A 107 -7.16 -6.61 -2.67
C GLU A 107 -6.51 -5.25 -2.92
N GLY A 108 -7.33 -4.24 -3.22
CA GLY A 108 -6.90 -2.85 -3.36
C GLY A 108 -6.33 -2.27 -2.08
N LEU A 109 -6.80 -2.73 -0.92
CA LEU A 109 -6.32 -2.27 0.39
C LEU A 109 -4.88 -2.69 0.65
N ILE A 110 -4.49 -3.89 0.20
CA ILE A 110 -3.10 -4.35 0.28
C ILE A 110 -2.19 -3.42 -0.55
N GLY A 111 -2.58 -3.18 -1.81
CA GLY A 111 -1.83 -2.30 -2.72
C GLY A 111 -1.74 -0.86 -2.23
N ALA A 112 -2.82 -0.33 -1.65
CA ALA A 112 -2.85 1.01 -1.07
C ALA A 112 -1.91 1.13 0.14
N MET A 113 -1.92 0.15 1.06
CA MET A 113 -1.04 0.13 2.21
C MET A 113 0.44 0.07 1.81
N LEU A 114 0.77 -0.79 0.85
CA LEU A 114 2.14 -0.90 0.34
C LEU A 114 2.60 0.39 -0.35
N THR A 115 1.76 0.98 -1.20
CA THR A 115 2.07 2.24 -1.90
C THR A 115 2.29 3.36 -0.90
N TRP A 116 1.49 3.42 0.17
CA TRP A 116 1.66 4.39 1.24
C TRP A 116 2.97 4.16 2.01
N CYS A 117 3.32 2.91 2.35
CA CYS A 117 4.59 2.60 3.00
C CYS A 117 5.81 2.99 2.16
N GLU A 118 5.78 2.74 0.84
CA GLU A 118 6.84 3.20 -0.06
C GLU A 118 7.01 4.72 -0.02
N GLU A 119 5.91 5.46 0.04
CA GLU A 119 5.93 6.93 0.07
C GLU A 119 6.40 7.49 1.40
N GLU A 120 5.93 6.90 2.49
CA GLU A 120 6.23 7.37 3.84
C GLU A 120 7.69 7.10 4.20
N PHE A 121 8.18 5.89 3.89
CA PHE A 121 9.51 5.44 4.29
C PHE A 121 10.56 5.57 3.19
N GLY A 122 10.16 5.94 1.96
CA GLY A 122 11.08 6.07 0.83
C GLY A 122 11.77 4.76 0.46
N ILE A 123 11.06 3.64 0.63
CA ILE A 123 11.51 2.28 0.35
C ILE A 123 10.95 1.79 -0.98
N ASP A 124 11.68 0.89 -1.64
CA ASP A 124 11.20 0.18 -2.82
C ASP A 124 10.76 -1.22 -2.36
N LEU A 125 9.45 -1.46 -2.38
CA LEU A 125 8.92 -2.79 -2.08
C LEU A 125 8.92 -3.62 -3.36
N PRO A 126 9.24 -4.93 -3.32
CA PRO A 126 9.19 -5.83 -4.49
C PRO A 126 7.77 -6.08 -5.03
N GLY A 127 6.84 -5.20 -4.66
CA GLY A 127 5.45 -5.48 -4.49
C GLY A 127 4.47 -4.79 -5.43
N GLY A 128 4.95 -3.94 -6.32
CA GLY A 128 4.07 -3.20 -7.24
C GLY A 128 3.47 -4.03 -8.38
N ALA A 129 3.88 -5.29 -8.56
CA ALA A 129 3.39 -6.12 -9.66
C ALA A 129 2.04 -6.74 -9.30
N VAL A 130 0.99 -5.95 -9.49
CA VAL A 130 -0.38 -6.45 -9.54
C VAL A 130 -0.61 -7.03 -10.94
N VAL A 131 -1.22 -8.19 -11.00
CA VAL A 131 -1.72 -8.82 -12.24
C VAL A 131 -3.20 -9.06 -12.10
N PHE A 132 -3.89 -9.23 -13.22
CA PHE A 132 -5.29 -9.57 -13.23
C PHE A 132 -5.44 -11.03 -13.63
N ASP A 133 -5.95 -11.84 -12.71
CA ASP A 133 -6.29 -13.25 -12.93
C ASP A 133 -7.68 -13.31 -13.58
N ARG A 134 -7.71 -13.67 -14.87
CA ARG A 134 -8.97 -13.73 -15.63
C ARG A 134 -9.87 -14.87 -15.19
N ASP A 135 -9.28 -16.00 -14.79
CA ASP A 135 -10.04 -17.20 -14.41
C ASP A 135 -10.77 -16.97 -13.09
N ALA A 136 -10.12 -16.26 -12.16
CA ALA A 136 -10.71 -15.90 -10.87
C ALA A 136 -11.36 -14.50 -10.84
N ASP A 137 -11.39 -13.79 -11.99
CA ASP A 137 -11.87 -12.41 -12.14
C ASP A 137 -11.43 -11.49 -10.99
N ARG A 138 -10.12 -11.50 -10.68
CA ARG A 138 -9.56 -10.76 -9.54
C ARG A 138 -8.15 -10.25 -9.76
N PHE A 139 -7.78 -9.20 -9.03
CA PHE A 139 -6.39 -8.77 -8.93
C PHE A 139 -5.62 -9.71 -8.00
N VAL A 140 -4.43 -10.11 -8.45
CA VAL A 140 -3.49 -10.95 -7.69
C VAL A 140 -2.17 -10.20 -7.64
N HIS A 141 -1.51 -10.23 -6.50
CA HIS A 141 -0.21 -9.61 -6.35
C HIS A 141 0.90 -10.64 -6.59
N ALA A 142 2.00 -10.26 -7.20
CA ALA A 142 3.05 -11.20 -7.63
C ALA A 142 3.72 -12.03 -6.51
N TRP A 143 3.55 -11.64 -5.24
CA TRP A 143 4.00 -12.43 -4.09
C TRP A 143 3.00 -13.51 -3.65
N GLU A 144 1.74 -13.44 -4.10
CA GLU A 144 0.79 -14.54 -3.96
C GLU A 144 1.20 -15.56 -5.02
N GLU A 145 1.85 -16.66 -4.59
CA GLU A 145 2.42 -17.66 -5.50
C GLU A 145 1.44 -17.99 -6.63
N PRO A 146 1.84 -17.79 -7.91
CA PRO A 146 1.01 -18.23 -9.01
C PRO A 146 0.98 -19.75 -8.98
N GLY A 147 -0.14 -20.30 -8.51
CA GLY A 147 -0.48 -21.70 -8.72
C GLY A 147 -0.37 -22.08 -10.22
N PRO A 148 -0.40 -23.38 -10.55
CA PRO A 148 -0.05 -23.83 -11.90
C PRO A 148 -1.02 -23.25 -12.93
N VAL A 149 -0.46 -22.51 -13.89
CA VAL A 149 -1.09 -21.94 -15.10
C VAL A 149 -2.32 -21.06 -14.82
N ARG A 150 -2.09 -19.75 -14.69
CA ARG A 150 -3.15 -18.73 -14.65
C ARG A 150 -3.09 -17.88 -15.92
N ASP A 151 -4.24 -17.55 -16.51
CA ASP A 151 -4.31 -16.51 -17.54
C ASP A 151 -4.20 -15.12 -16.89
N LEU A 152 -2.95 -14.66 -16.75
CA LEU A 152 -2.61 -13.39 -16.13
C LEU A 152 -2.57 -12.28 -17.17
N ALA A 153 -3.48 -11.31 -17.03
CA ALA A 153 -3.46 -10.09 -17.81
C ALA A 153 -2.60 -9.01 -17.14
N ARG A 154 -1.90 -8.23 -17.99
CA ARG A 154 -1.21 -7.02 -17.54
C ARG A 154 -2.23 -5.98 -17.08
N VAL A 155 -1.89 -5.30 -16.00
CA VAL A 155 -2.67 -4.19 -15.45
C VAL A 155 -1.89 -2.90 -15.61
N ARG A 156 -2.59 -1.78 -15.58
CA ARG A 156 -1.97 -0.45 -15.60
C ARG A 156 -2.14 0.20 -14.24
N VAL A 157 -1.02 0.41 -13.54
CA VAL A 157 -0.99 1.28 -12.37
C VAL A 157 -1.13 2.73 -12.85
N VAL A 158 -2.12 3.45 -12.32
CA VAL A 158 -2.38 4.84 -12.66
C VAL A 158 -1.95 5.73 -11.51
N ARG A 159 -1.30 6.86 -11.82
CA ARG A 159 -0.95 7.88 -10.83
C ARG A 159 -1.84 9.09 -11.04
N PRO A 160 -2.90 9.26 -10.26
CA PRO A 160 -3.76 10.41 -10.42
C PRO A 160 -3.07 11.66 -9.86
N ALA A 161 -3.41 12.83 -10.40
CA ALA A 161 -2.94 14.11 -9.86
C ALA A 161 -3.74 14.56 -8.62
N ARG A 162 -4.90 13.95 -8.40
CA ARG A 162 -5.86 14.29 -7.34
C ARG A 162 -6.41 13.03 -6.68
N ASP A 163 -6.80 13.15 -5.42
CA ASP A 163 -7.55 12.12 -4.70
C ASP A 163 -9.03 12.07 -5.18
N LEU A 164 -9.82 11.16 -4.63
CA LEU A 164 -11.24 10.95 -4.91
C LEU A 164 -12.12 12.13 -4.46
N LEU A 165 -11.62 12.96 -3.54
CA LEU A 165 -12.27 14.21 -3.13
C LEU A 165 -11.85 15.40 -3.99
N GLY A 166 -10.95 15.20 -4.95
CA GLY A 166 -10.46 16.23 -5.87
C GLY A 166 -9.31 17.07 -5.31
N HIS A 167 -8.74 16.72 -4.15
CA HIS A 167 -7.59 17.40 -3.58
C HIS A 167 -6.30 16.99 -4.31
N PRO A 168 -5.35 17.92 -4.55
CA PRO A 168 -4.09 17.59 -5.19
C PRO A 168 -3.26 16.63 -4.33
N LEU A 169 -2.66 15.62 -4.95
CA LEU A 169 -1.75 14.69 -4.29
C LEU A 169 -0.31 15.21 -4.33
N PRO A 170 0.51 14.94 -3.30
CA PRO A 170 1.92 15.31 -3.32
C PRO A 170 2.64 14.62 -4.49
N VAL A 171 3.35 15.39 -5.30
CA VAL A 171 4.14 14.86 -6.42
C VAL A 171 5.34 14.09 -5.85
N ARG A 172 5.41 12.77 -6.05
CA ARG A 172 6.62 12.00 -5.74
C ARG A 172 7.81 12.62 -6.48
N ALA A 173 8.87 12.99 -5.77
CA ALA A 173 10.15 13.28 -6.42
C ALA A 173 10.61 12.02 -7.16
N ARG A 174 10.86 12.13 -8.48
CA ARG A 174 11.45 11.02 -9.25
C ARG A 174 12.82 10.71 -8.65
N ARG A 175 12.96 9.59 -7.92
CA ARG A 175 14.30 9.00 -7.73
C ARG A 175 14.74 8.47 -9.09
N GLY A 176 15.65 9.20 -9.73
CA GLY A 176 16.27 8.78 -10.97
C GLY A 176 17.01 7.46 -10.75
N ARG A 177 16.67 6.42 -11.51
CA ARG A 177 17.62 5.33 -11.75
C ARG A 177 18.80 5.91 -12.50
N ALA A 178 19.88 6.22 -11.79
CA ALA A 178 21.20 6.27 -12.40
C ALA A 178 21.60 4.82 -12.69
N GLN A 179 21.25 4.33 -13.88
CA GLN A 179 21.90 3.15 -14.43
C GLN A 179 23.26 3.64 -14.94
N GLY A 180 24.31 3.34 -14.18
CA GLY A 180 25.67 3.74 -14.51
C GLY A 180 26.10 3.21 -15.87
N ASP A 181 26.55 4.13 -16.72
CA ASP A 181 27.48 3.85 -17.79
C ASP A 181 28.76 3.28 -17.18
N ALA A 182 28.99 2.00 -17.42
CA ALA A 182 30.25 1.35 -17.12
C ALA A 182 30.60 0.39 -18.26
N THR A 183 31.30 0.90 -19.27
CA THR A 183 32.50 0.22 -19.80
C THR A 183 33.30 1.15 -20.72
N GLY A 184 34.13 1.98 -20.11
CA GLY A 184 35.41 2.31 -20.71
C GLY A 184 36.31 1.08 -20.66
N ARG A 185 36.67 0.52 -21.81
CA ARG A 185 37.88 -0.30 -21.96
C ARG A 185 38.90 0.52 -22.72
N GLN A 186 39.86 1.07 -21.97
CA GLN A 186 41.15 1.45 -22.51
C GLN A 186 41.97 0.18 -22.77
N GLN A 187 42.66 0.24 -23.90
CA GLN A 187 43.70 -0.68 -24.37
C GLN A 187 44.90 -0.71 -23.42
N PRO A 188 45.80 -1.68 -23.61
CA PRO A 188 47.07 -1.32 -24.25
C PRO A 188 47.22 -1.85 -25.67
#